data_AF-A0A2V8GTK6-F1
#
_entry.id   AF-A0A2V8GTK6-F1
#
_cell.length_a   1.000
_cell.length_b   1.000
_cell.length_c   1.000
_cell.angle_alpha   90.00
_cell.angle_beta   90.00
_cell.angle_gamma   90.00
#
_symmetry.space_group_name_H-M   'P 1'
#
loop_
_entity.id
_entity.type
_entity.pdbx_description
1 polymer ?
#
loop_
_entity_poly.entity_id
_entity_poly.type
_entity_poly.pdbx_seq_one_letter_code
_entity_poly.pdbx_strand_id
1 'polypeptide(L)'
;AEFLALENIPSPPYVFLTPRVGSGFFVGTNPGPPTAAAWIGQFDAMGGRTAPPEWLAARPVETLRLARKRRAYAVISPARLDNACHVDVEVVAPSGKSCGTATFPAAQSGQFCSSGLFVDYDGTAVVGSVEDTGGGFRTFTFRWWTAFLR
;
A
#
# COMPACT_ATOMS: atom_id res chain seq x y z
N ALA A 1 1.06 22.38 12.35
CA ALA A 1 -0.12 21.70 12.91
C ALA A 1 0.27 20.26 13.21
N GLU A 2 -0.13 19.76 14.38
CA GLU A 2 0.17 18.41 14.87
C GLU A 2 -1.16 17.75 15.23
N PHE A 3 -1.25 16.42 15.11
CA PHE A 3 -2.40 15.66 15.58
C PHE A 3 -1.95 14.36 16.24
N LEU A 4 -2.64 13.98 17.32
CA LEU A 4 -2.44 12.70 17.98
C LEU A 4 -3.15 11.61 17.16
N ALA A 5 -2.36 10.76 16.49
CA ALA A 5 -2.92 9.65 15.72
C ALA A 5 -3.47 8.54 16.63
N LEU A 6 -2.68 8.17 17.64
CA LEU A 6 -2.98 7.11 18.59
C LEU A 6 -2.27 7.37 19.93
N GLU A 7 -2.87 6.90 21.01
CA GLU A 7 -2.29 6.94 22.36
C GLU A 7 -2.33 5.53 22.98
N ASN A 8 -1.42 5.27 23.92
CA ASN A 8 -1.38 4.04 24.71
C ASN A 8 -1.31 2.73 23.89
N ILE A 9 -0.62 2.74 22.75
CA ILE A 9 -0.49 1.55 21.90
C ILE A 9 0.69 0.68 22.37
N PRO A 10 0.48 -0.60 22.71
CA PRO A 10 1.51 -1.47 23.28
C PRO A 10 2.64 -1.80 22.29
N SER A 11 3.89 -1.60 22.71
CA SER A 11 5.11 -1.83 21.90
C SER A 11 5.36 -3.31 21.54
N PRO A 12 5.80 -3.63 20.31
CA PRO A 12 5.85 -2.76 19.14
C PRO A 12 4.62 -2.94 18.24
N PRO A 13 3.83 -1.87 17.97
CA PRO A 13 2.97 -1.83 16.82
C PRO A 13 3.54 -0.86 15.79
N TYR A 14 3.64 -1.30 14.54
CA TYR A 14 3.86 -0.37 13.44
C TYR A 14 2.58 0.40 13.19
N VAL A 15 2.64 1.73 13.25
CA VAL A 15 1.53 2.61 12.86
C VAL A 15 1.84 3.16 11.47
N PHE A 16 0.84 3.16 10.59
CA PHE A 16 0.98 3.71 9.25
C PHE A 16 -0.16 4.67 8.95
N LEU A 17 0.22 5.75 8.29
CA LEU A 17 -0.68 6.77 7.79
C LEU A 17 -0.64 6.73 6.27
N THR A 18 -1.82 6.78 5.64
CA THR A 18 -1.93 6.93 4.19
C THR A 18 -2.85 8.10 3.85
N PRO A 19 -2.48 8.97 2.89
CA PRO A 19 -3.32 10.09 2.49
C PRO A 19 -4.67 9.63 1.93
N ARG A 20 -5.72 10.38 2.27
CA ARG A 20 -7.08 10.14 1.78
C ARG A 20 -7.38 11.01 0.54
N VAL A 21 -8.21 10.50 -0.37
CA VAL A 21 -8.79 11.28 -1.48
C VAL A 21 -9.53 12.49 -0.90
N GLY A 22 -9.35 13.67 -1.52
CA GLY A 22 -9.74 14.95 -0.94
C GLY A 22 -8.68 15.41 0.06
N SER A 23 -8.90 15.13 1.35
CA SER A 23 -8.04 15.56 2.44
C SER A 23 -8.03 14.58 3.62
N GLY A 24 -6.98 14.68 4.44
CA GLY A 24 -6.82 13.88 5.66
C GLY A 24 -6.07 12.58 5.43
N PHE A 25 -6.16 11.68 6.40
CA PHE A 25 -5.40 10.42 6.43
C PHE A 25 -6.26 9.26 6.92
N PHE A 26 -6.00 8.07 6.39
CA PHE A 26 -6.36 6.83 7.07
C PHE A 26 -5.23 6.42 8.00
N VAL A 27 -5.59 5.76 9.10
CA VAL A 27 -4.64 5.16 10.04
C VAL A 27 -4.91 3.68 10.18
N GLY A 28 -3.85 2.90 10.18
CA GLY A 28 -3.90 1.50 10.58
C GLY A 28 -2.72 1.13 11.46
N THR A 29 -2.83 -0.06 12.02
CA THR A 29 -1.84 -0.64 12.93
C THR A 29 -1.45 -2.03 12.49
N ASN A 30 -0.19 -2.39 12.72
CA ASN A 30 0.32 -3.75 12.62
C ASN A 30 1.03 -4.10 13.93
N PRO A 31 0.29 -4.67 14.90
CA PRO A 31 0.83 -5.08 16.20
C PRO A 31 1.71 -6.35 16.14
N GLY A 32 1.76 -7.03 14.99
CA GLY A 32 2.43 -8.32 14.86
C GLY A 32 1.64 -9.50 15.42
N PRO A 33 2.06 -10.74 15.12
CA PRO A 33 1.35 -11.95 15.55
C PRO A 33 1.19 -12.02 17.08
N PRO A 34 0.06 -12.53 17.60
CA PRO A 34 -1.07 -13.15 16.87
C PRO A 34 -2.11 -12.14 16.35
N THR A 35 -1.94 -10.85 16.60
CA THR A 35 -2.94 -9.83 16.24
C THR A 35 -2.74 -9.37 14.80
N ALA A 36 -3.79 -9.48 13.99
CA ALA A 36 -3.74 -9.05 12.60
C ALA A 36 -3.65 -7.52 12.49
N ALA A 37 -2.99 -7.05 11.43
CA ALA A 37 -3.00 -5.64 11.07
C ALA A 37 -4.42 -5.20 10.66
N ALA A 38 -4.83 -4.01 11.08
CA ALA A 38 -6.15 -3.47 10.79
C ALA A 38 -6.13 -1.97 10.47
N TRP A 39 -7.05 -1.53 9.61
CA TRP A 39 -7.42 -0.13 9.49
C TRP A 39 -8.31 0.24 10.66
N ILE A 40 -7.91 1.25 11.44
CA ILE A 40 -8.55 1.56 12.72
C ILE A 40 -9.17 2.95 12.77
N GLY A 41 -9.00 3.75 11.72
CA GLY A 41 -9.60 5.08 11.71
C GLY A 41 -9.25 5.93 10.50
N GLN A 42 -9.81 7.12 10.52
CA GLN A 42 -9.50 8.20 9.60
C GLN A 42 -9.53 9.55 10.31
N PHE A 43 -8.86 10.53 9.71
CA PHE A 43 -8.80 11.91 10.17
C PHE A 43 -9.20 12.84 9.03
N ASP A 44 -10.06 13.80 9.32
CA ASP A 44 -10.19 14.99 8.49
C ASP A 44 -8.99 15.93 8.71
N ALA A 45 -8.76 16.86 7.78
CA ALA A 45 -7.73 17.87 7.98
C ALA A 45 -8.06 18.69 9.22
N MET A 46 -7.14 18.68 10.21
CA MET A 46 -7.34 19.34 11.51
C MET A 46 -8.51 18.80 12.35
N GLY A 47 -9.11 17.67 11.96
CA GLY A 47 -10.22 17.02 12.67
C GLY A 47 -9.76 15.93 13.63
N GLY A 48 -10.71 15.42 14.42
CA GLY A 48 -10.50 14.25 15.27
C GLY A 48 -10.53 12.93 14.49
N ARG A 49 -10.14 11.84 15.17
CA ARG A 49 -10.24 10.49 14.62
C ARG A 49 -11.71 10.03 14.55
N THR A 50 -12.11 9.48 13.41
CA THR A 50 -13.37 8.76 13.23
C THR A 50 -13.11 7.34 12.74
N ALA A 51 -14.15 6.50 12.69
CA ALA A 51 -14.04 5.14 12.17
C ALA A 51 -13.61 5.15 10.69
N PRO A 52 -12.84 4.15 10.23
CA PRO A 52 -12.53 4.02 8.80
C PRO A 52 -13.81 3.67 8.02
N PRO A 53 -13.88 3.97 6.71
CA PRO A 53 -15.02 3.54 5.90
C PRO A 53 -15.08 2.02 5.82
N GLU A 54 -16.29 1.47 5.74
CA GLU A 54 -16.56 0.02 5.80
C GLU A 54 -15.72 -0.78 4.79
N TRP A 55 -15.62 -0.29 3.55
CA TRP A 55 -14.84 -0.96 2.51
C TRP A 55 -13.35 -1.10 2.84
N LEU A 56 -12.80 -0.17 3.62
CA LEU A 56 -11.40 -0.18 4.04
C LEU A 56 -11.23 -1.04 5.29
N ALA A 57 -12.18 -0.95 6.23
CA ALA A 57 -12.20 -1.77 7.45
C ALA A 57 -12.28 -3.27 7.14
N ALA A 58 -13.00 -3.64 6.08
CA ALA A 58 -13.15 -5.03 5.63
C ALA A 58 -11.92 -5.60 4.91
N ARG A 59 -10.89 -4.77 4.66
CA ARG A 59 -9.68 -5.19 3.95
C ARG A 59 -8.55 -5.48 4.93
N PRO A 60 -7.69 -6.47 4.61
CA PRO A 60 -6.39 -6.56 5.26
C PRO A 60 -5.67 -5.23 5.13
N VAL A 61 -4.79 -4.93 6.09
CA VAL A 61 -3.85 -3.83 5.89
C VAL A 61 -2.91 -4.21 4.76
N GLU A 62 -3.16 -3.59 3.62
CA GLU A 62 -2.32 -3.63 2.44
C GLU A 62 -1.73 -2.24 2.21
N THR A 63 -0.75 -2.14 1.31
CA THR A 63 -0.18 -0.83 0.98
C THR A 63 -1.21 -0.06 0.17
N LEU A 64 -1.77 0.99 0.76
CA LEU A 64 -2.72 1.88 0.10
C LEU A 64 -2.00 3.16 -0.35
N ARG A 65 -2.08 3.47 -1.64
CA ARG A 65 -1.55 4.72 -2.23
C ARG A 65 -2.66 5.51 -2.91
N LEU A 66 -2.50 6.82 -3.02
CA LEU A 66 -3.37 7.62 -3.88
C LEU A 66 -2.99 7.41 -5.35
N ALA A 67 -4.00 7.35 -6.22
CA ALA A 67 -3.86 7.17 -7.66
C ALA A 67 -4.84 8.09 -8.43
N ARG A 68 -4.78 8.05 -9.77
CA ARG A 68 -5.69 8.79 -10.68
C ARG A 68 -5.76 10.30 -10.41
N LYS A 69 -4.61 10.92 -10.17
CA LYS A 69 -4.48 12.31 -9.73
C LYS A 69 -5.22 12.56 -8.41
N ARG A 70 -5.01 11.66 -7.44
CA ARG A 70 -5.62 11.71 -6.09
C ARG A 70 -7.14 11.59 -6.07
N ARG A 71 -7.72 10.84 -7.02
CA ARG A 71 -9.17 10.61 -7.12
C ARG A 71 -9.58 9.16 -6.84
N ALA A 72 -8.60 8.27 -6.73
CA ALA A 72 -8.78 6.86 -6.40
C ALA A 72 -7.64 6.40 -5.49
N TYR A 73 -7.74 5.17 -5.03
CA TYR A 73 -6.68 4.47 -4.33
C TYR A 73 -6.12 3.34 -5.19
N ALA A 74 -4.82 3.11 -5.10
CA ALA A 74 -4.18 1.88 -5.51
C ALA A 74 -3.98 1.03 -4.25
N VAL A 75 -4.68 -0.09 -4.16
CA VAL A 75 -4.50 -1.12 -3.14
C VAL A 75 -3.48 -2.11 -3.69
N ILE A 76 -2.31 -2.20 -3.06
CA ILE A 76 -1.21 -3.05 -3.51
C ILE A 76 -1.15 -4.26 -2.58
N SER A 77 -1.52 -5.42 -3.12
CA SER A 77 -1.51 -6.67 -2.37
C SER A 77 -0.09 -7.20 -2.16
N PRO A 78 0.13 -8.10 -1.18
CA PRO A 78 1.41 -8.78 -1.04
C PRO A 78 1.81 -9.50 -2.33
N ALA A 79 3.10 -9.51 -2.64
CA ALA A 79 3.61 -10.28 -3.77
C ALA A 79 3.38 -11.78 -3.54
N ARG A 80 2.96 -12.49 -4.59
CA ARG A 80 2.65 -13.93 -4.52
C ARG A 80 3.24 -14.71 -5.70
N LEU A 81 3.45 -16.00 -5.48
CA LEU A 81 3.95 -16.93 -6.49
C LEU A 81 2.76 -17.69 -7.10
N ASP A 82 2.46 -17.42 -8.36
CA ASP A 82 1.50 -18.19 -9.17
C ASP A 82 2.06 -18.32 -10.58
N ASN A 83 2.78 -19.41 -10.85
CA ASN A 83 3.67 -19.63 -12.01
C ASN A 83 4.88 -18.68 -12.07
N ALA A 84 4.71 -17.40 -11.76
CA ALA A 84 5.76 -16.40 -11.62
C ALA A 84 5.44 -15.42 -10.47
N CYS A 85 6.47 -14.84 -9.87
CA CYS A 85 6.28 -13.80 -8.85
C CYS A 85 5.65 -12.56 -9.47
N HIS A 86 4.53 -12.14 -8.89
CA HIS A 86 3.81 -10.95 -9.30
C HIS A 86 3.18 -10.26 -8.10
N VAL A 87 2.73 -9.03 -8.33
CA VAL A 87 1.97 -8.22 -7.39
C VAL A 87 0.75 -7.67 -8.11
N ASP A 88 -0.39 -7.72 -7.44
CA ASP A 88 -1.65 -7.19 -7.94
C ASP A 88 -1.91 -5.81 -7.34
N VAL A 89 -2.37 -4.89 -8.18
CA VAL A 89 -2.77 -3.53 -7.80
C VAL A 89 -4.21 -3.32 -8.21
N GLU A 90 -5.09 -3.23 -7.22
CA GLU A 90 -6.50 -2.89 -7.43
C GLU A 90 -6.68 -1.37 -7.36
N VAL A 91 -7.36 -0.80 -8.36
CA VAL A 91 -7.78 0.61 -8.30
C VAL A 91 -9.17 0.68 -7.69
N VAL A 92 -9.32 1.42 -6.59
CA VAL A 92 -10.56 1.51 -5.81
C VAL A 92 -11.01 2.96 -5.69
N ALA A 93 -12.29 3.22 -5.97
CA ALA A 93 -12.89 4.53 -5.78
C ALA A 93 -13.06 4.87 -4.29
N PRO A 94 -13.25 6.16 -3.91
CA PRO A 94 -13.50 6.54 -2.52
C PRO A 94 -14.70 5.86 -1.86
N SER A 95 -15.67 5.43 -2.65
CA SER A 95 -16.83 4.64 -2.22
C SER A 95 -16.51 3.18 -1.89
N GLY A 96 -15.30 2.70 -2.18
CA GLY A 96 -14.93 1.29 -2.08
C GLY A 96 -15.20 0.47 -3.34
N LYS A 97 -15.80 1.05 -4.37
CA LYS A 97 -16.04 0.36 -5.64
C LYS A 97 -14.72 0.06 -6.35
N SER A 98 -14.49 -1.21 -6.67
CA SER A 98 -13.38 -1.63 -7.53
C SER A 98 -13.55 -1.08 -8.95
N CYS A 99 -12.48 -0.50 -9.50
CA CYS A 99 -12.40 -0.01 -10.88
C CYS A 99 -11.59 -0.94 -11.78
N GLY A 100 -10.98 -1.98 -11.23
CA GLY A 100 -10.17 -2.96 -11.97
C GLY A 100 -8.84 -3.26 -11.26
N THR A 101 -8.19 -4.33 -11.72
CA THR A 101 -6.93 -4.82 -11.17
C THR A 101 -5.89 -4.92 -12.27
N ALA A 102 -4.66 -4.53 -11.96
CA ALA A 102 -3.49 -4.67 -12.83
C ALA A 102 -2.43 -5.53 -12.13
N THR A 103 -1.75 -6.37 -12.89
CA THR A 103 -0.68 -7.24 -12.37
C THR A 103 0.66 -6.76 -12.87
N PHE A 104 1.64 -6.69 -11.97
CA PHE A 104 3.01 -6.29 -12.26
C PHE A 104 4.00 -7.39 -11.83
N PRO A 105 5.16 -7.50 -12.49
CA PRO A 105 6.19 -8.45 -12.08
C PRO A 105 6.69 -8.13 -10.67
N ALA A 106 7.10 -9.17 -9.94
CA ALA A 106 7.76 -9.05 -8.64
C ALA A 106 9.07 -9.86 -8.64
N ALA A 107 9.98 -9.53 -7.73
CA ALA A 107 11.24 -10.24 -7.59
C ALA A 107 11.02 -11.59 -6.88
N GLN A 108 11.72 -12.62 -7.33
CA GLN A 108 11.69 -13.96 -6.74
C GLN A 108 13.04 -14.30 -6.10
N SER A 109 13.01 -14.81 -4.88
CA SER A 109 14.16 -15.41 -4.20
C SER A 109 13.76 -16.77 -3.62
N GLY A 110 14.15 -17.85 -4.32
CA GLY A 110 13.68 -19.20 -4.00
C GLY A 110 12.16 -19.30 -4.14
N GLN A 111 11.47 -19.61 -3.04
CA GLN A 111 10.01 -19.70 -2.96
C GLN A 111 9.34 -18.40 -2.51
N PHE A 112 10.13 -17.36 -2.20
CA PHE A 112 9.62 -16.08 -1.69
C PHE A 112 9.49 -15.06 -2.82
N CYS A 113 8.35 -14.38 -2.88
CA CYS A 113 8.16 -13.21 -3.74
C CYS A 113 8.28 -11.93 -2.91
N SER A 114 8.89 -10.93 -3.50
CA SER A 114 8.98 -9.59 -2.92
C SER A 114 8.77 -8.55 -4.01
N SER A 115 8.10 -7.45 -3.66
CA SER A 115 7.85 -6.38 -4.62
C SER A 115 8.23 -5.04 -4.01
N GLY A 116 9.06 -4.29 -4.74
CA GLY A 116 9.33 -2.88 -4.48
C GLY A 116 8.34 -1.95 -5.20
N LEU A 117 7.10 -2.39 -5.45
CA LEU A 117 6.13 -1.62 -6.22
C LEU A 117 5.70 -0.37 -5.45
N PHE A 118 5.75 0.77 -6.13
CA PHE A 118 5.08 1.98 -5.70
C PHE A 118 4.24 2.57 -6.83
N VAL A 119 3.16 3.25 -6.44
CA VAL A 119 2.28 3.99 -7.34
C VAL A 119 2.36 5.47 -6.99
N ASP A 120 2.69 6.30 -7.97
CA ASP A 120 2.66 7.75 -7.83
C ASP A 120 1.23 8.30 -8.02
N TYR A 121 1.00 9.54 -7.59
CA TYR A 121 -0.30 10.18 -7.56
C TYR A 121 -1.01 10.23 -8.92
N ASP A 122 -0.26 10.32 -10.01
CA ASP A 122 -0.81 10.35 -11.37
C ASP A 122 -1.22 8.97 -11.91
N GLY A 123 -0.91 7.90 -11.17
CA GLY A 123 -1.16 6.51 -11.56
C GLY A 123 0.03 5.83 -12.23
N THR A 124 1.22 6.45 -12.23
CA THR A 124 2.46 5.80 -12.67
C THR A 124 2.83 4.70 -11.69
N ALA A 125 3.00 3.47 -12.19
CA ALA A 125 3.49 2.35 -11.41
C ALA A 125 5.00 2.19 -11.66
N VAL A 126 5.75 1.92 -10.59
CA VAL A 126 7.18 1.63 -10.67
C VAL A 126 7.49 0.40 -9.84
N VAL A 127 8.21 -0.54 -10.42
CA VAL A 127 8.68 -1.75 -9.75
C VAL A 127 10.20 -1.74 -9.72
N GLY A 128 10.78 -1.89 -8.54
CA GLY A 128 12.20 -2.19 -8.36
C GLY A 128 12.44 -3.70 -8.21
N SER A 129 13.50 -4.20 -8.85
CA SER A 129 14.08 -5.51 -8.61
C SER A 129 15.54 -5.39 -8.19
N VAL A 130 16.00 -6.33 -7.38
CA VAL A 130 17.37 -6.39 -6.89
C VAL A 130 17.96 -7.73 -7.27
N GLU A 131 19.14 -7.71 -7.88
CA GLU A 131 19.87 -8.91 -8.30
C GLU A 131 21.27 -8.88 -7.65
N ASP A 132 21.64 -9.95 -6.94
CA ASP A 132 23.00 -10.11 -6.43
C ASP A 132 23.93 -10.47 -7.59
N THR A 133 24.92 -9.63 -7.89
CA THR A 133 25.85 -9.84 -9.02
C THR A 133 27.16 -10.51 -8.60
N GLY A 134 27.22 -11.05 -7.39
CA GLY A 134 28.43 -11.62 -6.79
C GLY A 134 29.39 -10.57 -6.21
N GLY A 135 30.36 -11.01 -5.40
CA GLY A 135 31.38 -10.14 -4.80
C GLY A 135 30.84 -9.13 -3.77
N GLY A 136 29.63 -9.32 -3.25
CA GLY A 136 28.97 -8.39 -2.34
C GLY A 136 28.27 -7.21 -3.04
N PHE A 137 28.19 -7.21 -4.37
CA PHE A 137 27.51 -6.17 -5.15
C PHE A 137 26.08 -6.55 -5.51
N ARG A 138 25.23 -5.52 -5.65
CA ARG A 138 23.82 -5.63 -6.05
C ARG A 138 23.52 -4.68 -7.20
N THR A 139 22.80 -5.18 -8.19
CA THR A 139 22.20 -4.36 -9.25
C THR A 139 20.74 -4.09 -8.93
N PHE A 140 20.34 -2.82 -9.06
CA PHE A 140 18.96 -2.38 -8.85
C PHE A 140 18.37 -1.97 -10.20
N THR A 141 17.35 -2.69 -10.64
CA THR A 141 16.65 -2.41 -11.90
C THR A 141 15.27 -1.87 -11.59
N PHE A 142 14.91 -0.74 -12.20
CA PHE A 142 13.58 -0.15 -12.09
C PHE A 142 12.87 -0.21 -13.43
N ARG A 143 11.60 -0.63 -13.42
CA ARG A 143 10.68 -0.58 -14.56
C ARG A 143 9.50 0.30 -14.19
N TRP A 144 9.04 1.13 -15.12
CA TRP A 144 7.90 2.01 -14.88
C TRP A 144 6.89 1.99 -16.01
N TRP A 145 5.63 2.27 -15.66
CA TRP A 145 4.51 2.41 -16.58
C TRP A 145 3.81 3.74 -16.31
N THR A 146 4.13 4.76 -17.10
CA THR A 146 3.66 6.14 -16.90
C THR A 146 2.15 6.24 -17.01
N ALA A 147 1.51 6.80 -15.98
CA ALA A 147 0.07 7.02 -15.89
C ALA A 147 -0.80 5.79 -16.22
N PHE A 148 -0.28 4.57 -15.99
CA PHE A 148 -0.93 3.32 -16.38
C PHE A 148 -2.27 3.09 -15.67
N LEU A 149 -2.37 3.50 -14.40
CA LEU A 149 -3.57 3.31 -13.57
C LEU A 149 -4.58 4.48 -13.66
N ARG A 150 -4.45 5.36 -14.65
CA ARG A 150 -5.24 6.60 -14.81
C ARG A 150 -6.73 6.37 -15.00
#